data_AF-A0A060YHW3-F1
#
_entry.id   AF-A0A060YHW3-F1
#
_cell.length_a   1.000
_cell.length_b   1.000
_cell.length_c   1.000
_cell.angle_alpha   90.00
_cell.angle_beta   90.00
_cell.angle_gamma   90.00
#
_symmetry.space_group_name_H-M   'P 1'
#
loop_
_entity.id
_entity.type
_entity.pdbx_description
1 polymer ?
#
loop_
_entity_poly.entity_id
_entity_poly.type
_entity_poly.pdbx_seq_one_letter_code
_entity_poly.pdbx_strand_id
1 'polypeptide(L)'
;MLMRRITITLTLMTCIDEAQCYVIKVVVVVVKVGFCDSSSGFLVTSGSVVLDLLEGDVVSLQPTDNNAIITKDERADNTFTGFLILPKS
;
A
#
# COMPACT_ATOMS: atom_id res chain seq x y z
N MET A 1 -9.57 -20.03 15.60
CA MET A 1 -9.14 -19.46 14.31
C MET A 1 -7.78 -18.81 14.50
N LEU A 2 -6.79 -19.09 13.65
CA LEU A 2 -5.40 -18.66 13.86
C LEU A 2 -5.12 -17.32 13.17
N MET A 3 -4.84 -16.26 13.94
CA MET A 3 -4.35 -14.99 13.39
C MET A 3 -2.84 -15.03 13.12
N ARG A 4 -2.45 -14.45 11.97
CA ARG A 4 -1.07 -14.28 11.49
C ARG A 4 -0.76 -12.78 11.43
N ARG A 5 0.44 -12.38 11.88
CA ARG A 5 0.87 -10.98 11.88
C ARG A 5 1.84 -10.71 10.73
N ILE A 6 1.44 -9.87 9.79
CA ILE A 6 2.18 -9.58 8.55
C ILE A 6 2.51 -8.09 8.50
N THR A 7 3.72 -7.75 8.06
CA THR A 7 4.09 -6.38 7.67
C THR A 7 3.86 -6.22 6.18
N ILE A 8 3.21 -5.14 5.79
CA ILE A 8 3.04 -4.72 4.41
C ILE A 8 3.74 -3.38 4.22
N THR A 9 4.53 -3.26 3.15
CA THR A 9 5.22 -2.04 2.75
C THR A 9 4.91 -1.74 1.30
N LEU A 10 4.54 -0.50 1.02
CA LEU A 10 4.31 0.03 -0.30
C LEU A 10 5.25 1.21 -0.54
N THR A 11 5.83 1.27 -1.74
CA THR A 11 6.51 2.45 -2.26
C THR A 11 5.97 2.76 -3.65
N LEU A 12 5.47 3.97 -3.84
CA LEU A 12 4.90 4.44 -5.10
C LEU A 12 5.59 5.72 -5.56
N MET A 13 5.70 5.90 -6.88
CA MET A 13 6.17 7.14 -7.49
C MET A 13 5.03 7.91 -8.16
N THR A 14 5.10 9.24 -8.15
CA THR A 14 4.10 10.15 -8.75
C THR A 14 4.73 11.23 -9.62
N CYS A 15 3.93 11.75 -10.56
CA CYS A 15 4.26 12.90 -11.41
C CYS A 15 3.34 14.09 -11.09
N ILE A 16 3.80 15.27 -11.47
CA ILE A 16 3.50 16.60 -10.94
C ILE A 16 2.03 17.07 -11.08
N ASP A 17 1.63 17.92 -10.12
CA ASP A 17 0.39 18.72 -9.97
C ASP A 17 -0.86 17.98 -9.46
N GLU A 18 -0.70 16.78 -8.93
CA GLU A 18 -1.81 16.02 -8.36
C GLU A 18 -1.43 15.33 -7.05
N ALA A 19 -2.39 15.24 -6.13
CA ALA A 19 -2.22 14.46 -4.91
C ALA A 19 -2.26 12.96 -5.25
N GLN A 20 -1.42 12.16 -4.60
CA GLN A 20 -1.53 10.70 -4.65
C GLN A 20 -1.93 10.20 -3.28
N CYS A 21 -3.14 9.66 -3.19
CA CYS A 21 -3.60 8.93 -2.03
C CYS A 21 -3.99 7.49 -2.38
N TYR A 22 -3.58 6.57 -1.54
CA TYR A 22 -3.92 5.16 -1.62
C TYR A 22 -4.30 4.62 -0.25
N VAL A 23 -5.08 3.56 -0.25
CA VAL A 23 -5.48 2.89 0.99
C VAL A 23 -5.14 1.42 0.93
N ILE A 24 -4.72 0.86 2.07
CA ILE A 24 -4.57 -0.58 2.22
C ILE A 24 -5.91 -1.14 2.66
N LYS A 25 -6.52 -1.97 1.81
CA LYS A 25 -7.74 -2.71 2.10
C LYS A 25 -7.41 -4.16 2.41
N VAL A 26 -8.09 -4.70 3.41
CA VAL A 26 -8.16 -6.14 3.64
C VAL A 26 -9.55 -6.56 3.17
N VAL A 27 -9.68 -7.55 2.30
CA VAL A 27 -10.94 -7.90 1.60
C VAL A 27 -12.08 -8.32 2.54
N VAL A 28 -11.80 -8.45 3.84
CA VAL A 28 -12.78 -8.73 4.90
C VAL A 28 -12.91 -7.57 5.91
N VAL A 29 -12.11 -6.50 5.79
CA VAL A 29 -12.09 -5.36 6.73
C VAL A 29 -12.15 -4.01 6.02
N VAL A 30 -12.81 -3.04 6.67
CA VAL A 30 -12.74 -1.61 6.38
C VAL A 30 -11.28 -1.16 6.17
N VAL A 31 -11.09 -0.16 5.31
CA VAL A 31 -9.80 0.54 5.08
C VAL A 31 -9.00 0.60 6.38
N LYS A 32 -7.81 -0.01 6.40
CA LYS A 32 -6.98 -0.07 7.61
C LYS A 32 -6.19 1.21 7.80
N VAL A 33 -5.70 1.77 6.71
CA VAL A 33 -4.87 2.97 6.69
C VAL A 33 -4.91 3.58 5.30
N GLY A 34 -4.89 4.91 5.24
CA GLY A 34 -4.68 5.68 4.04
C GLY A 34 -3.36 6.43 4.11
N PHE A 35 -2.68 6.52 2.98
CA PHE A 35 -1.46 7.28 2.80
C PHE A 35 -1.74 8.30 1.70
N CYS A 36 -1.35 9.55 1.93
CA CYS A 36 -1.48 10.57 0.91
C CYS A 36 -0.29 11.51 0.97
N ASP A 37 0.20 11.88 -0.20
CA ASP A 37 1.31 12.81 -0.35
C ASP A 37 1.12 13.65 -1.63
N SER A 38 1.77 14.81 -1.67
CA SER A 38 1.63 15.77 -2.77
C SER A 38 2.92 16.53 -2.99
N SER A 39 3.33 16.72 -4.23
CA SER A 39 4.53 17.50 -4.55
C SER A 39 4.40 18.21 -5.90
N SER A 40 5.09 19.33 -6.07
CA SER A 40 5.23 20.06 -7.34
C SER A 40 6.38 19.50 -8.21
N GLY A 41 6.63 18.19 -8.10
CA GLY A 41 7.82 17.48 -8.58
C GLY A 41 7.57 15.97 -8.69
N PHE A 42 8.59 15.22 -9.10
CA PHE A 42 8.55 13.77 -8.92
C PHE A 42 8.67 13.44 -7.44
N LEU A 43 7.77 12.61 -6.94
CA LEU A 43 7.78 12.18 -5.55
C LEU A 43 7.78 10.66 -5.48
N VAL A 44 8.54 10.13 -4.53
CA VAL A 44 8.44 8.74 -4.11
C VAL A 44 7.84 8.75 -2.71
N THR A 45 6.60 8.28 -2.59
CA THR A 45 5.94 8.11 -1.30
C THR A 45 6.05 6.66 -0.86
N SER A 46 6.16 6.43 0.45
CA SER A 46 6.20 5.08 1.01
C SER A 46 5.37 5.00 2.29
N GLY A 47 4.76 3.84 2.50
CA GLY A 47 3.92 3.58 3.65
C GLY A 47 4.00 2.13 4.06
N SER A 48 3.94 1.88 5.36
CA SER A 48 3.92 0.52 5.90
C SER A 48 2.91 0.38 7.02
N VAL A 49 2.43 -0.85 7.21
CA VAL A 49 1.49 -1.19 8.27
C VAL A 49 1.68 -2.64 8.69
N VAL A 50 1.53 -2.89 10.00
CA VAL A 50 1.45 -4.25 10.55
C VAL A 50 -0.02 -4.63 10.69
N LEU A 51 -0.40 -5.76 10.11
CA LEU A 51 -1.77 -6.27 10.12
C LEU A 51 -1.83 -7.66 10.74
N ASP A 52 -2.83 -7.85 11.59
CA ASP A 52 -3.25 -9.18 12.03
C ASP A 52 -4.33 -9.68 11.04
N LEU A 53 -4.06 -10.80 10.39
CA LEU A 53 -4.84 -11.37 9.30
C LEU A 53 -5.25 -12.81 9.63
N LEU A 54 -6.44 -13.18 9.18
CA LEU A 54 -6.95 -14.55 9.20
C LEU A 54 -6.57 -15.28 7.92
N GLU A 55 -6.59 -16.61 7.97
CA GLU A 55 -6.43 -17.41 6.77
C GLU A 55 -7.57 -17.13 5.78
N GLY A 56 -7.21 -16.82 4.54
CA GLY A 56 -8.15 -16.39 3.50
C GLY A 56 -8.33 -14.87 3.39
N ASP A 57 -7.83 -14.07 4.35
CA ASP A 57 -7.83 -12.62 4.20
C ASP A 57 -6.90 -12.21 3.04
N VAL A 58 -7.40 -11.34 2.16
CA VAL A 58 -6.64 -10.78 1.04
C VAL A 58 -6.28 -9.34 1.36
N VAL A 59 -5.01 -8.96 1.18
CA VAL A 59 -4.57 -7.57 1.30
C VAL A 59 -4.32 -7.01 -0.09
N SER A 60 -4.88 -5.84 -0.38
CA SER A 60 -4.69 -5.15 -1.65
C SER A 60 -4.50 -3.65 -1.46
N LEU A 61 -3.85 -3.06 -2.46
CA LEU A 61 -3.85 -1.62 -2.64
C LEU A 61 -5.15 -1.19 -3.31
N GLN A 62 -5.79 -0.16 -2.77
CA GLN A 62 -6.91 0.50 -3.44
C GLN A 62 -6.55 1.97 -3.69
N PRO A 63 -6.57 2.43 -4.96
CA PRO A 63 -6.46 3.84 -5.27
C PRO A 63 -7.67 4.62 -4.74
N THR A 64 -7.46 5.89 -4.38
CA THR A 64 -8.55 6.84 -4.13
C THR A 64 -8.86 7.62 -5.41
N ASP A 65 -9.77 8.60 -5.31
CA ASP A 65 -10.05 9.56 -6.39
C ASP A 65 -8.82 10.41 -6.75
N ASN A 66 -7.88 10.58 -5.81
CA ASN A 66 -6.60 11.24 -6.02
C ASN A 66 -5.51 10.18 -6.25
N ASN A 67 -5.26 9.78 -7.50
CA ASN A 67 -4.40 8.63 -7.81
C ASN A 67 -3.38 8.86 -8.94
N ALA A 68 -2.52 9.87 -8.80
CA ALA A 68 -1.45 10.17 -9.77
C ALA A 68 -0.24 9.20 -9.74
N ILE A 69 -0.47 7.89 -9.74
CA ILE A 69 0.61 6.87 -9.74
C ILE A 69 1.26 6.80 -11.13
N ILE A 70 2.58 7.03 -11.21
CA ILE A 70 3.36 6.78 -12.42
C ILE A 70 3.56 5.28 -12.60
N THR A 71 3.38 4.76 -13.81
CA THR A 71 3.57 3.32 -14.09
C THR A 71 4.87 3.03 -14.86
N LYS A 72 5.15 1.75 -15.10
CA LYS A 72 6.37 1.31 -15.81
C LYS A 72 6.51 1.91 -17.21
N ASP A 73 5.40 2.21 -17.88
CA ASP A 73 5.40 2.85 -19.20
C ASP A 73 6.01 4.27 -19.16
N GLU A 74 6.04 4.87 -17.97
CA GLU A 74 6.61 6.17 -17.67
C GLU A 74 7.95 6.07 -16.91
N ARG A 75 8.59 4.89 -16.93
CA ARG A 75 9.91 4.60 -16.35
C ARG A 75 10.01 4.71 -14.82
N ALA A 76 8.90 4.51 -14.10
CA ALA A 76 8.92 4.38 -12.65
C ALA A 76 8.63 2.95 -12.20
N ASP A 77 9.38 2.50 -11.18
CA ASP A 77 9.12 1.24 -10.49
C ASP A 77 8.36 1.49 -9.20
N ASN A 78 7.28 0.74 -9.02
CA ASN A 78 6.48 0.72 -7.80
C ASN A 78 6.62 -0.64 -7.13
N THR A 79 6.66 -0.66 -5.80
CA THR A 79 6.81 -1.90 -5.03
C THR A 79 5.67 -2.06 -4.04
N PHE A 80 5.09 -3.27 -4.02
CA PHE A 80 4.13 -3.71 -3.01
C PHE A 80 4.63 -5.02 -2.43
N THR A 81 5.10 -4.99 -1.20
CA THR A 81 5.82 -6.10 -0.57
C THR A 81 5.27 -6.39 0.82
N GLY A 82 5.50 -7.60 1.30
CA GLY A 82 5.12 -7.96 2.65
C GLY A 82 5.71 -9.28 3.09
N PHE A 83 5.79 -9.47 4.41
CA PHE A 83 6.33 -10.68 5.01
C PHE A 83 5.66 -10.98 6.36
N LEU A 84 5.61 -12.27 6.68
CA LEU A 84 5.14 -12.76 7.97
C LEU A 84 6.18 -12.43 9.05
N ILE A 85 5.77 -11.70 10.10
CA ILE A 85 6.70 -11.24 11.14
C ILE A 85 7.19 -12.43 11.99
N LEU A 86 6.30 -13.36 12.32
CA LEU A 86 6.65 -14.58 13.07
C LEU A 86 5.85 -15.77 12.51
N PRO A 87 6.52 -16.81 12.00
CA PRO A 87 5.87 -18.11 11.83
C PRO A 87 5.54 -18.66 13.22
N LYS A 88 4.29 -19.08 13.43
CA LYS A 88 3.93 -19.78 14.68
C LYS A 88 4.51 -21.19 14.62
N SER A 89 5.16 -21.58 15.73
CA SER A 89 5.62 -22.94 16.03
C SER A 89 4.46 -23.89 16.26
#